data_AF-A0A7X9UJ96-F1
#
_entry.id   AF-A0A7X9UJ96-F1
#
_cell.length_a   1.000
_cell.length_b   1.000
_cell.length_c   1.000
_cell.angle_alpha   90.00
_cell.angle_beta   90.00
_cell.angle_gamma   90.00
#
_symmetry.space_group_name_H-M   'P 1'
#
loop_
_entity.id
_entity.type
_entity.pdbx_description
1 polymer ?
#
loop_
_entity_poly.entity_id
_entity_poly.type
_entity_poly.pdbx_seq_one_letter_code
_entity_poly.pdbx_strand_id
1 'polypeptide(L)'
;MIKKGITRQIVLHYFFVVFLALLLVEFVFMLAVQRYYYESIYNTISTHISNSKDFFEPIARENNTEDGNNLSRLIVNLALSNTELEILDLNGRVLASSTAFESDRAVLQTSDIMQALNGDMGRWIGRQPGTGESVMAVSHKFDLGGENTYVIRYLTSLEDVNSKLLNMGLLAAAVGVAVLTIVLIISIGMANSIVRPINNITAVSAQMARGRLDVRVKGNYKHELGELASTLNFMAHEIVRSNQIKDDFISSISHELRTPLTSIKGWSETLDSGGYDPEETRIGMGIISKETERLIGLVEEMLDFSKLQQNQMKLVKGTVNIREIVQETMLNVWAKAEQKQVHLKLETDETRAYNVHGDGNRLKQVFLNVVDNAIKFSHENSWIFLSVKEENGQIIAAVQDTGIGISEEHLIKVRDRFFQVNHQNGGTGLGLAITQELVELHEGTITMQSELGSGTTVTVTLPAVAEEMGTEESVTQSGDAEVADERTASDVKLDLEKS
;
A
#
# COMPACT_ATOMS: atom_id res chain seq x y z
N MET A 1 3.07 -15.53 17.02
CA MET A 1 3.92 -16.61 16.50
C MET A 1 3.34 -17.01 15.16
N ILE A 2 3.95 -16.62 14.04
CA ILE A 2 3.45 -16.96 12.70
C ILE A 2 4.55 -17.68 11.93
N LYS A 3 4.12 -18.76 11.26
CA LYS A 3 4.89 -19.93 10.83
C LYS A 3 6.08 -19.57 9.93
N LYS A 4 7.24 -20.18 10.23
CA LYS A 4 8.43 -20.34 9.35
C LYS A 4 8.13 -21.04 8.00
N GLY A 5 6.86 -21.13 7.59
CA GLY A 5 6.37 -21.96 6.49
C GLY A 5 6.02 -21.20 5.21
N ILE A 6 5.62 -19.91 5.25
CA ILE A 6 5.06 -19.25 4.05
C ILE A 6 6.11 -19.08 2.94
N THR A 7 7.31 -18.60 3.28
CA THR A 7 8.44 -18.52 2.34
C THR A 7 8.75 -19.88 1.73
N ARG A 8 8.87 -20.91 2.57
CA ARG A 8 9.17 -22.28 2.14
C ARG A 8 8.05 -22.84 1.27
N GLN A 9 6.81 -22.56 1.60
CA GLN A 9 5.62 -23.05 0.92
C GLN A 9 5.45 -22.39 -0.46
N ILE A 10 5.70 -21.08 -0.57
CA ILE A 10 5.69 -20.38 -1.85
C ILE A 10 6.78 -20.93 -2.78
N VAL A 11 8.03 -21.02 -2.29
CA VAL A 11 9.14 -21.56 -3.08
C VAL A 11 8.87 -23.00 -3.52
N LEU A 12 8.39 -23.86 -2.61
CA LEU A 12 8.04 -25.24 -2.93
C LEU A 12 6.88 -25.33 -3.94
N HIS A 13 5.86 -24.49 -3.82
CA HIS A 13 4.69 -24.53 -4.71
C HIS A 13 5.06 -24.10 -6.13
N TYR A 14 5.77 -22.98 -6.30
CA TYR A 14 6.24 -22.55 -7.61
C TYR A 14 7.18 -23.56 -8.24
N PHE A 15 8.15 -24.09 -7.48
CA PHE A 15 9.04 -25.13 -7.96
C PHE A 15 8.26 -26.38 -8.41
N PHE A 16 7.31 -26.85 -7.60
CA PHE A 16 6.52 -28.03 -7.91
C PHE A 16 5.65 -27.86 -9.15
N VAL A 17 5.02 -26.69 -9.33
CA VAL A 17 4.21 -26.39 -10.53
C VAL A 17 5.08 -26.39 -11.79
N VAL A 18 6.24 -25.73 -11.74
CA VAL A 18 7.17 -25.71 -12.89
C VAL A 18 7.71 -27.10 -13.18
N PHE A 19 8.06 -27.86 -12.14
CA PHE A 19 8.50 -29.25 -12.26
C PHE A 19 7.46 -30.13 -12.96
N LEU A 20 6.20 -30.07 -12.52
CA LEU A 20 5.12 -30.86 -13.11
C LEU A 20 4.86 -30.47 -14.57
N ALA A 21 4.85 -29.17 -14.86
CA ALA A 21 4.68 -28.67 -16.23
C ALA A 21 5.83 -29.12 -17.15
N LEU A 22 7.07 -29.04 -16.65
CA LEU A 22 8.26 -29.45 -17.40
C LEU A 22 8.26 -30.96 -17.67
N LEU A 23 7.90 -31.78 -16.67
CA LEU A 23 7.75 -33.23 -16.82
C LEU A 23 6.69 -33.57 -17.88
N LEU A 24 5.53 -32.89 -17.84
CA LEU A 24 4.48 -33.09 -18.83
C LEU A 24 4.97 -32.76 -20.25
N VAL A 25 5.69 -31.63 -20.41
CA VAL A 25 6.25 -31.22 -21.70
C VAL A 25 7.29 -32.22 -22.20
N GLU A 26 8.22 -32.66 -21.36
CA GLU A 26 9.22 -33.67 -21.72
C GLU A 26 8.56 -34.99 -22.13
N PHE A 27 7.54 -35.44 -21.38
CA PHE A 27 6.81 -36.66 -21.71
C PHE A 27 6.10 -36.57 -23.05
N VAL A 28 5.36 -35.48 -23.31
CA VAL A 28 4.67 -35.25 -24.59
C VAL A 28 5.66 -35.13 -25.74
N PHE A 29 6.76 -34.41 -25.52
CA PHE A 29 7.83 -34.27 -26.51
C PHE A 29 8.44 -35.63 -26.87
N MET A 30 8.79 -36.45 -25.89
CA MET A 30 9.34 -37.79 -26.11
C MET A 30 8.36 -38.69 -26.86
N LEU A 31 7.08 -38.68 -26.50
CA LEU A 31 6.05 -39.42 -27.23
C LEU A 31 5.90 -38.95 -28.68
N ALA A 32 5.91 -37.63 -28.92
CA ALA A 32 5.79 -37.06 -30.25
C ALA A 32 6.99 -37.44 -31.14
N VAL A 33 8.21 -37.33 -30.61
CA VAL A 33 9.44 -37.68 -31.33
C VAL A 33 9.50 -39.17 -31.61
N GLN A 34 9.22 -40.03 -30.63
CA GLN A 34 9.18 -41.48 -30.83
C GLN A 34 8.16 -41.85 -31.93
N ARG A 35 6.95 -41.30 -31.85
CA ARG A 35 5.91 -41.52 -32.86
C ARG A 35 6.37 -41.06 -34.24
N TYR A 36 6.99 -39.88 -34.35
CA TYR A 36 7.50 -39.35 -35.61
C TYR A 36 8.50 -40.31 -36.28
N TYR A 37 9.53 -40.78 -35.55
CA TYR A 37 10.52 -41.70 -36.10
C TYR A 37 9.89 -43.03 -36.53
N TYR A 38 9.03 -43.59 -35.68
CA TYR A 38 8.40 -44.88 -35.94
C TYR A 38 7.41 -44.82 -37.13
N GLU A 39 6.63 -43.74 -37.24
CA GLU A 39 5.78 -43.50 -38.40
C GLU A 39 6.60 -43.21 -39.67
N SER A 40 7.71 -42.48 -39.55
CA SER A 40 8.58 -42.21 -40.70
C SER A 40 9.17 -43.50 -41.27
N ILE A 41 9.60 -44.44 -40.42
CA ILE A 41 10.09 -45.76 -40.85
C ILE A 41 8.98 -46.57 -41.51
N TYR A 42 7.83 -46.66 -40.85
CA TYR A 42 6.66 -47.36 -41.38
C TYR A 42 6.26 -46.82 -42.76
N ASN A 43 6.13 -45.49 -42.90
CA ASN A 43 5.74 -44.86 -44.15
C ASN A 43 6.77 -45.06 -45.26
N THR A 44 8.06 -45.07 -44.92
CA THR A 44 9.14 -45.31 -45.90
C THR A 44 9.02 -46.72 -46.47
N ILE A 45 8.88 -47.72 -45.59
CA ILE A 45 8.75 -49.12 -45.98
C ILE A 45 7.42 -49.35 -46.70
N SER A 46 6.32 -48.80 -46.20
CA SER A 46 5.00 -48.99 -46.80
C SER A 46 4.90 -48.39 -48.19
N THR A 47 5.45 -47.19 -48.39
CA THR A 47 5.52 -46.54 -49.70
C THR A 47 6.40 -47.34 -50.65
N HIS A 48 7.52 -47.88 -50.17
CA HIS A 48 8.37 -48.76 -50.97
C HIS A 48 7.65 -50.04 -51.40
N ILE A 49 6.94 -50.70 -50.48
CA ILE A 49 6.13 -51.90 -50.77
C ILE A 49 5.06 -51.59 -51.82
N SER A 50 4.28 -50.50 -51.64
CA SER A 50 3.23 -50.13 -52.59
C SER A 50 3.77 -49.84 -53.98
N ASN A 51 4.84 -49.04 -54.08
CA ASN A 51 5.47 -48.72 -55.36
C ASN A 51 6.03 -49.96 -56.06
N SER A 52 6.65 -50.85 -55.29
CA SER A 52 7.17 -52.12 -55.80
C SER A 52 6.06 -53.04 -56.28
N LYS A 53 4.94 -53.13 -55.56
CA LYS A 53 3.75 -53.88 -55.95
C LYS A 53 3.18 -53.38 -57.27
N ASP A 54 2.93 -52.08 -57.37
CA ASP A 54 2.33 -51.48 -58.56
C ASP A 54 3.21 -51.65 -59.81
N PHE A 55 4.53 -51.73 -59.63
CA PHE A 55 5.48 -51.95 -60.73
C PHE A 55 5.65 -53.44 -61.10
N PHE A 56 5.83 -54.34 -60.13
CA PHE A 56 6.23 -55.73 -60.38
C PHE A 56 5.05 -56.71 -60.50
N GLU A 57 3.91 -56.45 -59.86
CA GLU A 57 2.74 -57.35 -59.92
C GLU A 57 2.18 -57.51 -61.35
N PRO A 58 2.05 -56.44 -62.17
CA PRO A 58 1.61 -56.58 -63.56
C PRO A 58 2.60 -57.37 -64.43
N ILE A 59 3.90 -57.12 -64.26
CA ILE A 59 4.98 -57.77 -65.01
C ILE A 59 5.03 -59.27 -64.68
N ALA A 60 4.77 -59.63 -63.44
CA ALA A 60 4.75 -61.01 -62.99
C ALA A 60 3.55 -61.80 -63.53
N ARG A 61 2.36 -61.21 -63.51
CA ARG A 61 1.12 -61.85 -64.01
C ARG A 61 1.17 -62.15 -65.51
N GLU A 62 1.88 -61.35 -66.29
CA GLU A 62 2.03 -61.55 -67.73
C GLU A 62 3.00 -62.70 -68.09
N ASN A 63 3.98 -62.99 -67.22
CA ASN A 63 5.09 -63.89 -67.54
C ASN A 63 4.95 -65.34 -67.05
N ASN A 64 3.81 -65.76 -66.47
CA ASN A 64 3.41 -67.15 -66.13
C ASN A 64 4.56 -68.19 -65.99
N THR A 65 5.56 -67.90 -65.15
CA THR A 65 6.83 -68.66 -65.11
C THR A 65 6.89 -69.49 -63.82
N GLU A 66 6.64 -70.79 -63.95
CA GLU A 66 6.65 -71.82 -62.89
C GLU A 66 8.05 -72.16 -62.32
N ASP A 67 9.04 -71.27 -62.39
CA ASP A 67 10.43 -71.61 -62.06
C ASP A 67 10.84 -71.10 -60.66
N GLY A 68 11.12 -72.02 -59.73
CA GLY A 68 11.51 -71.74 -58.34
C GLY A 68 12.81 -70.92 -58.16
N ASN A 69 13.54 -70.64 -59.24
CA ASN A 69 14.71 -69.74 -59.26
C ASN A 69 14.35 -68.23 -59.28
N ASN A 70 13.06 -67.86 -59.24
CA ASN A 70 12.61 -66.46 -59.34
C ASN A 70 12.61 -65.70 -58.00
N LEU A 71 12.44 -66.39 -56.86
CA LEU A 71 12.34 -65.73 -55.53
C LEU A 71 13.63 -64.98 -55.16
N SER A 72 14.80 -65.55 -55.48
CA SER A 72 16.09 -64.89 -55.25
C SER A 72 16.28 -63.63 -56.11
N ARG A 73 15.72 -63.59 -57.33
CA ARG A 73 15.75 -62.39 -58.19
C ARG A 73 14.79 -61.32 -57.69
N LEU A 74 13.62 -61.72 -57.17
CA LEU A 74 12.67 -60.81 -56.53
C LEU A 74 13.30 -60.15 -55.31
N ILE A 75 14.03 -60.90 -54.49
CA ILE A 75 14.75 -60.33 -53.33
C ILE A 75 15.74 -59.24 -53.76
N VAL A 76 16.52 -59.46 -54.82
CA VAL A 76 17.49 -58.47 -55.30
C VAL A 76 16.80 -57.20 -55.82
N ASN A 77 15.69 -57.36 -56.55
CA ASN A 77 14.97 -56.23 -57.15
C ASN A 77 14.11 -55.45 -56.14
N LEU A 78 13.72 -56.08 -55.04
CA LEU A 78 12.86 -55.52 -54.01
C LEU A 78 13.64 -55.12 -52.74
N ALA A 79 14.97 -55.27 -52.73
CA ALA A 79 15.78 -54.94 -51.58
C ALA A 79 15.68 -53.44 -51.24
N LEU A 80 15.45 -53.14 -49.96
CA LEU A 80 15.49 -51.79 -49.41
C LEU A 80 16.66 -51.67 -48.43
N SER A 81 17.44 -50.60 -48.54
CA SER A 81 18.60 -50.37 -47.67
C SER A 81 18.21 -50.38 -46.19
N ASN A 82 19.06 -50.96 -45.34
CA ASN A 82 18.84 -51.09 -43.89
C ASN A 82 17.57 -51.86 -43.50
N THR A 83 17.11 -52.75 -44.39
CA THR A 83 16.04 -53.69 -44.11
C THR A 83 16.44 -55.11 -44.52
N GLU A 84 15.90 -56.09 -43.81
CA GLU A 84 15.90 -57.47 -44.20
C GLU A 84 14.55 -57.79 -44.88
N LEU A 85 14.62 -58.31 -46.10
CA LEU A 85 13.46 -58.69 -46.88
C LEU A 85 13.23 -60.20 -46.77
N GLU A 86 12.09 -60.59 -46.21
CA GLU A 86 11.61 -61.97 -46.14
C GLU A 86 10.42 -62.16 -47.10
N ILE A 87 10.43 -63.26 -47.85
CA ILE A 87 9.28 -63.74 -48.61
C ILE A 87 8.70 -64.94 -47.87
N LEU A 88 7.42 -64.88 -47.53
CA LEU A 88 6.73 -65.90 -46.74
C LEU A 88 5.62 -66.57 -47.55
N ASP A 89 5.32 -67.83 -47.21
CA ASP A 89 4.08 -68.49 -47.63
C ASP A 89 2.86 -67.97 -46.86
N LEU A 90 1.65 -68.35 -47.29
CA LEU A 90 0.41 -67.96 -46.62
C LEU A 90 0.25 -68.52 -45.20
N ASN A 91 1.08 -69.49 -44.81
CA ASN A 91 1.13 -70.03 -43.45
C ASN A 91 2.18 -69.32 -42.59
N GLY A 92 2.86 -68.28 -43.08
CA GLY A 92 3.88 -67.53 -42.35
C GLY A 92 5.24 -68.23 -42.26
N ARG A 93 5.55 -69.18 -43.15
CA ARG A 93 6.88 -69.81 -43.26
C ARG A 93 7.76 -69.01 -44.21
N VAL A 94 8.99 -68.72 -43.80
CA VAL A 94 9.98 -68.01 -44.63
C VAL A 94 10.43 -68.92 -45.78
N LEU A 95 10.23 -68.47 -47.02
CA LEU A 95 10.63 -69.17 -48.24
C LEU A 95 11.97 -68.65 -48.77
N ALA A 96 12.25 -67.35 -48.59
CA ALA A 96 13.50 -66.74 -48.99
C ALA A 96 13.76 -65.47 -48.15
N SER A 97 15.03 -65.16 -47.85
CA SER A 97 15.45 -63.93 -47.16
C SER A 97 16.61 -63.24 -47.90
N SER A 98 16.68 -61.91 -47.82
CA SER A 98 17.83 -61.13 -48.30
C SER A 98 19.09 -61.32 -47.49
N THR A 99 18.98 -61.87 -46.28
CA THR A 99 20.14 -62.29 -45.48
C THR A 99 20.30 -63.82 -45.57
N ALA A 100 21.52 -64.31 -45.42
CA ALA A 100 21.82 -65.74 -45.43
C ALA A 100 21.36 -66.48 -44.16
N PHE A 101 20.50 -65.86 -43.35
CA PHE A 101 20.02 -66.43 -42.11
C PHE A 101 18.86 -67.39 -42.40
N GLU A 102 19.13 -68.69 -42.38
CA GLU A 102 18.06 -69.69 -42.28
C GLU A 102 17.48 -69.59 -40.86
N SER A 103 16.46 -68.76 -40.69
CA SER A 103 15.63 -68.82 -39.49
C SER A 103 14.99 -70.21 -39.47
N ASP A 104 15.34 -70.99 -38.45
CA ASP A 104 14.71 -72.27 -38.11
C ASP A 104 13.21 -72.20 -38.40
N ARG A 105 12.67 -73.25 -39.04
CA ARG A 105 11.32 -73.44 -39.65
C ARG A 105 10.09 -73.06 -38.79
N ALA A 106 10.12 -71.92 -38.13
CA ALA A 106 9.10 -71.41 -37.24
C ALA A 106 8.10 -70.63 -38.09
N VAL A 107 6.84 -71.04 -37.97
CA VAL A 107 5.70 -70.28 -38.49
C VAL A 107 5.61 -68.98 -37.70
N LEU A 108 5.85 -67.85 -38.37
CA LEU A 108 5.75 -66.53 -37.77
C LEU A 108 4.27 -66.12 -37.67
N GLN A 109 3.80 -65.84 -36.45
CA GLN A 109 2.43 -65.39 -36.17
C GLN A 109 2.42 -63.97 -35.61
N THR A 110 3.12 -63.05 -36.26
CA THR A 110 3.14 -61.64 -35.87
C THR A 110 1.95 -60.88 -36.46
N SER A 111 1.58 -59.74 -35.85
CA SER A 111 0.36 -59.00 -36.24
C SER A 111 0.42 -58.43 -37.65
N ASP A 112 1.61 -58.12 -38.16
CA ASP A 112 1.84 -57.67 -39.52
C ASP A 112 1.46 -58.74 -40.55
N ILE A 113 1.80 -60.00 -40.31
CA ILE A 113 1.48 -61.10 -41.23
C ILE A 113 -0.04 -61.32 -41.27
N MET A 114 -0.71 -61.33 -40.12
CA MET A 114 -2.18 -61.48 -40.06
C MET A 114 -2.92 -60.34 -40.77
N GLN A 115 -2.45 -59.10 -40.63
CA GLN A 115 -3.01 -57.94 -41.35
C GLN A 115 -2.75 -58.05 -42.86
N ALA A 116 -1.54 -58.45 -43.25
CA ALA A 116 -1.17 -58.67 -44.65
C ALA A 116 -2.04 -59.72 -45.35
N LEU A 117 -2.33 -60.85 -44.68
CA LEU A 117 -3.17 -61.91 -45.23
C LEU A 117 -4.60 -61.43 -45.53
N ASN A 118 -5.13 -60.57 -44.67
CA ASN A 118 -6.44 -59.92 -44.84
C ASN A 118 -6.46 -58.87 -45.97
N GLY A 119 -5.30 -58.54 -46.54
CA GLY A 119 -5.15 -57.61 -47.66
C GLY A 119 -4.77 -56.18 -47.26
N ASP A 120 -4.53 -55.92 -45.97
CA ASP A 120 -4.09 -54.62 -45.47
C ASP A 120 -2.56 -54.53 -45.36
N MET A 121 -2.01 -53.32 -45.26
CA MET A 121 -0.62 -53.11 -44.87
C MET A 121 -0.45 -53.46 -43.39
N GLY A 122 0.30 -54.53 -43.12
CA GLY A 122 0.54 -55.01 -41.77
C GLY A 122 1.73 -54.36 -41.10
N ARG A 123 1.61 -54.05 -39.81
CA ARG A 123 2.71 -53.55 -38.98
C ARG A 123 2.85 -54.32 -37.67
N TRP A 124 4.08 -54.59 -37.28
CA TRP A 124 4.43 -55.18 -36.00
C TRP A 124 5.71 -54.55 -35.46
N ILE A 125 5.75 -54.31 -34.16
CA ILE A 125 6.94 -53.85 -33.44
C ILE A 125 7.11 -54.80 -32.26
N GLY A 126 8.31 -55.35 -32.13
CA GLY A 126 8.61 -56.29 -31.06
C GLY A 126 10.07 -56.65 -31.02
N ARG A 127 10.40 -57.70 -30.26
CA ARG A 127 11.76 -58.23 -30.21
C ARG A 127 11.90 -59.41 -31.17
N GLN A 128 12.92 -59.38 -32.00
CA GLN A 128 13.21 -60.45 -32.93
C GLN A 128 13.62 -61.72 -32.16
N PRO A 129 13.00 -62.88 -32.42
CA PRO A 129 13.44 -64.15 -31.86
C PRO A 129 14.89 -64.48 -32.26
N GLY A 130 15.71 -64.93 -31.32
CA GLY A 130 17.13 -65.26 -31.56
C GLY A 130 18.08 -64.11 -31.19
N THR A 131 17.96 -62.95 -31.82
CA THR A 131 18.82 -61.78 -31.55
C THR A 131 18.35 -60.95 -30.35
N GLY A 132 17.04 -60.93 -30.08
CA GLY A 132 16.44 -60.11 -29.02
C GLY A 132 16.35 -58.61 -29.35
N GLU A 133 16.80 -58.21 -30.55
CA GLU A 133 16.79 -56.82 -31.00
C GLU A 133 15.36 -56.30 -31.17
N SER A 134 15.15 -55.02 -30.85
CA SER A 134 13.88 -54.37 -31.14
C SER A 134 13.78 -54.10 -32.64
N VAL A 135 12.78 -54.65 -33.30
CA VAL A 135 12.59 -54.54 -34.76
C VAL A 135 11.19 -54.04 -35.09
N MET A 136 11.07 -53.38 -36.25
CA MET A 136 9.79 -53.13 -36.90
C MET A 136 9.68 -54.04 -38.12
N ALA A 137 8.58 -54.78 -38.21
CA ALA A 137 8.21 -55.55 -39.39
C ALA A 137 7.02 -54.88 -40.09
N VAL A 138 7.10 -54.75 -41.40
CA VAL A 138 6.02 -54.28 -42.27
C VAL A 138 5.79 -55.31 -43.36
N SER A 139 4.55 -55.80 -43.45
CA SER A 139 4.18 -56.91 -44.32
C SER A 139 3.02 -56.55 -45.24
N HIS A 140 3.03 -57.09 -46.46
CA HIS A 140 1.91 -56.99 -47.38
C HIS A 140 1.81 -58.21 -48.28
N LYS A 141 0.59 -58.57 -48.68
CA LYS A 141 0.35 -59.69 -49.59
C LYS A 141 0.69 -59.31 -51.03
N PHE A 142 1.42 -60.18 -51.71
CA PHE A 142 1.92 -59.97 -53.06
C PHE A 142 1.46 -61.13 -53.94
N ASP A 143 0.68 -60.83 -54.98
CA ASP A 143 0.04 -61.84 -55.82
C ASP A 143 0.65 -61.88 -57.23
N LEU A 144 1.50 -62.88 -57.49
CA LEU A 144 2.17 -63.05 -58.78
C LEU A 144 1.29 -63.75 -59.84
N GLY A 145 0.03 -64.08 -59.52
CA GLY A 145 -0.90 -64.81 -60.38
C GLY A 145 -0.82 -66.34 -60.25
N GLY A 146 -1.94 -67.04 -60.51
CA GLY A 146 -2.05 -68.50 -60.35
C GLY A 146 -2.10 -68.94 -58.88
N GLU A 147 -1.32 -69.96 -58.50
CA GLU A 147 -1.15 -70.41 -57.10
C GLU A 147 -0.02 -69.67 -56.34
N ASN A 148 0.61 -68.67 -56.95
CA ASN A 148 1.83 -68.02 -56.46
C ASN A 148 1.57 -66.72 -55.66
N THR A 149 0.79 -66.81 -54.58
CA THR A 149 0.59 -65.69 -53.64
C THR A 149 1.53 -65.80 -52.44
N TYR A 150 2.28 -64.73 -52.17
CA TYR A 150 3.27 -64.65 -51.10
C TYR A 150 3.00 -63.46 -50.17
N VAL A 151 3.63 -63.43 -49.01
CA VAL A 151 3.70 -62.24 -48.15
C VAL A 151 5.12 -61.71 -48.22
N ILE A 152 5.25 -60.43 -48.60
CA ILE A 152 6.53 -59.73 -48.57
C ILE A 152 6.61 -58.99 -47.25
N ARG A 153 7.69 -59.24 -46.51
CA ARG A 153 7.92 -58.69 -45.17
C ARG A 153 9.28 -58.03 -45.10
N TYR A 154 9.29 -56.77 -44.69
CA TYR A 154 10.51 -56.02 -44.44
C TYR A 154 10.70 -55.87 -42.94
N LEU A 155 11.86 -56.27 -42.43
CA LEU A 155 12.29 -56.10 -41.06
C LEU A 155 13.37 -55.03 -40.99
N THR A 156 13.28 -54.13 -40.02
CA THR A 156 14.33 -53.13 -39.77
C THR A 156 14.61 -53.02 -38.28
N SER A 157 15.89 -52.90 -37.92
CA SER A 157 16.32 -52.73 -36.53
C SER A 157 15.95 -51.33 -36.03
N LEU A 158 15.35 -51.27 -34.84
CA LEU A 158 15.03 -50.03 -34.14
C LEU A 158 16.10 -49.65 -33.12
N GLU A 159 17.20 -50.40 -32.99
CA GLU A 159 18.21 -50.16 -31.96
C GLU A 159 18.92 -48.81 -32.14
N ASP A 160 19.28 -48.47 -33.38
CA ASP A 160 19.86 -47.17 -33.72
C ASP A 160 18.87 -46.01 -33.46
N VAL A 161 17.59 -46.26 -33.67
CA VAL A 161 16.53 -45.26 -33.44
C VAL A 161 16.30 -45.09 -31.94
N ASN A 162 16.19 -46.20 -31.21
CA ASN A 162 15.97 -46.21 -29.76
C ASN A 162 17.15 -45.61 -29.00
N SER A 163 18.39 -45.87 -29.42
CA SER A 163 19.59 -45.25 -28.83
C SER A 163 19.63 -43.75 -29.10
N LYS A 164 19.27 -43.28 -30.29
CA LYS A 164 19.09 -41.84 -30.59
C LYS A 164 17.99 -41.21 -29.75
N LEU A 165 16.84 -41.87 -29.61
CA LEU A 165 15.74 -41.42 -28.74
C LEU A 165 16.20 -41.32 -27.28
N LEU A 166 16.97 -42.28 -26.78
CA LEU A 166 17.51 -42.25 -25.42
C LEU A 166 18.48 -41.08 -25.22
N ASN A 167 19.38 -40.83 -26.18
CA ASN A 167 20.28 -39.68 -26.13
C ASN A 167 19.53 -38.34 -26.17
N MET A 168 18.47 -38.23 -26.99
CA MET A 168 17.59 -37.06 -27.01
C MET A 168 16.85 -36.89 -25.68
N GLY A 169 16.38 -37.98 -25.07
CA GLY A 169 15.74 -37.96 -23.75
C GLY A 169 16.70 -37.52 -22.63
N LEU A 170 17.94 -38.00 -22.63
CA LEU A 170 18.97 -37.56 -21.68
C LEU A 170 19.31 -36.08 -21.86
N LEU A 171 19.43 -35.59 -23.10
CA LEU A 171 19.65 -34.17 -23.38
C LEU A 171 18.46 -33.33 -22.88
N ALA A 172 17.22 -33.75 -23.16
CA ALA A 172 16.02 -33.07 -22.70
C ALA A 172 15.99 -32.99 -21.17
N ALA A 173 16.22 -34.11 -20.48
CA ALA A 173 16.29 -34.14 -19.02
C ALA A 173 17.40 -33.24 -18.45
N ALA A 174 18.57 -33.19 -19.10
CA ALA A 174 19.66 -32.29 -18.70
C ALA A 174 19.25 -30.81 -18.82
N VAL A 175 18.56 -30.44 -19.90
CA VAL A 175 17.96 -29.11 -20.06
C VAL A 175 16.91 -28.85 -18.98
N GLY A 176 16.06 -29.84 -18.68
CA GLY A 176 15.07 -29.77 -17.60
C GLY A 176 15.69 -29.46 -16.24
N VAL A 177 16.75 -30.17 -15.87
CA VAL A 177 17.50 -29.93 -14.62
C VAL A 177 18.11 -28.54 -14.60
N ALA A 178 18.67 -28.05 -15.71
CA ALA A 178 19.22 -26.71 -15.79
C ALA A 178 18.14 -25.64 -15.56
N VAL A 179 16.96 -25.79 -16.20
CA VAL A 179 15.81 -24.89 -16.00
C VAL A 179 15.35 -24.90 -14.54
N LEU A 180 15.20 -26.09 -13.94
CA LEU A 180 14.79 -26.22 -12.53
C LEU A 180 15.79 -25.58 -11.57
N THR A 181 17.08 -25.66 -11.87
CA THR A 181 18.15 -25.03 -11.08
C THR A 181 18.03 -23.51 -11.12
N ILE A 182 17.81 -22.93 -12.31
CA ILE A 182 17.60 -21.48 -12.48
C ILE A 182 16.35 -21.04 -11.71
N VAL A 183 15.24 -21.77 -11.84
CA VAL A 183 13.99 -21.48 -11.13
C VAL A 183 14.18 -21.52 -9.62
N LEU A 184 14.95 -22.47 -9.10
CA LEU A 184 15.28 -22.56 -7.68
C LEU A 184 16.08 -21.35 -7.21
N ILE A 185 17.11 -20.93 -7.97
CA ILE A 185 17.93 -19.75 -7.66
C ILE A 185 17.06 -18.49 -7.61
N ILE A 186 16.22 -18.26 -8.62
CA ILE A 186 15.31 -17.11 -8.69
C ILE A 186 14.32 -17.14 -7.52
N SER A 187 13.75 -18.31 -7.21
CA SER A 187 12.79 -18.47 -6.11
C SER A 187 13.41 -18.14 -4.75
N ILE A 188 14.66 -18.55 -4.51
CA ILE A 188 15.41 -18.19 -3.30
C ILE A 188 15.68 -16.68 -3.27
N GLY A 189 16.05 -16.08 -4.40
CA GLY A 189 16.22 -14.65 -4.55
C GLY A 189 14.97 -13.86 -4.14
N MET A 190 13.80 -14.21 -4.71
CA MET A 190 12.51 -13.61 -4.36
C MET A 190 12.13 -13.80 -2.88
N ALA A 191 12.37 -14.98 -2.32
CA ALA A 191 12.10 -15.24 -0.91
C ALA A 191 12.89 -14.29 0.01
N ASN A 192 14.14 -13.97 -0.37
CA ASN A 192 15.01 -13.07 0.38
C ASN A 192 14.72 -11.59 0.13
N SER A 193 14.36 -11.21 -1.10
CA SER A 193 14.16 -9.80 -1.47
C SER A 193 12.76 -9.26 -1.17
N ILE A 194 11.74 -10.12 -1.09
CA ILE A 194 10.34 -9.69 -0.92
C ILE A 194 9.75 -10.30 0.35
N VAL A 195 9.74 -11.64 0.44
CA VAL A 195 8.95 -12.32 1.47
C VAL A 195 9.54 -12.16 2.87
N ARG A 196 10.88 -12.20 3.02
CA ARG A 196 11.55 -11.96 4.31
C ARG A 196 11.30 -10.53 4.83
N PRO A 197 11.53 -9.45 4.06
CA PRO A 197 11.15 -8.09 4.43
C PRO A 197 9.71 -7.93 4.91
N ILE A 198 8.74 -8.46 4.15
CA ILE A 198 7.31 -8.37 4.50
C ILE A 198 7.08 -8.98 5.87
N ASN A 199 7.61 -10.19 6.12
CA ASN A 199 7.46 -10.84 7.42
C ASN A 199 8.10 -10.04 8.57
N ASN A 200 9.22 -9.37 8.33
CA ASN A 200 9.84 -8.49 9.33
C ASN A 200 8.96 -7.28 9.65
N ILE A 201 8.46 -6.59 8.62
CA ILE A 201 7.53 -5.45 8.78
C ILE A 201 6.28 -5.90 9.54
N THR A 202 5.67 -7.03 9.17
CA THR A 202 4.51 -7.60 9.88
C THR A 202 4.83 -7.92 11.34
N ALA A 203 6.01 -8.47 11.63
CA ALA A 203 6.42 -8.79 12.99
C ALA A 203 6.59 -7.53 13.86
N VAL A 204 7.18 -6.46 13.31
CA VAL A 204 7.34 -5.17 13.99
C VAL A 204 5.98 -4.50 14.19
N SER A 205 5.13 -4.47 13.17
CA SER A 205 3.76 -3.95 13.26
C SER A 205 2.95 -4.67 14.36
N ALA A 206 3.07 -5.99 14.46
CA ALA A 206 2.42 -6.76 15.53
C ALA A 206 2.96 -6.45 16.94
N GLN A 207 4.21 -6.00 17.07
CA GLN A 207 4.76 -5.52 18.34
C GLN A 207 4.21 -4.13 18.68
N MET A 208 4.14 -3.23 17.70
CA MET A 208 3.52 -1.90 17.85
C MET A 208 2.06 -2.00 18.28
N ALA A 209 1.29 -2.91 17.68
CA ALA A 209 -0.11 -3.17 18.05
C ALA A 209 -0.27 -3.67 19.50
N ARG A 210 0.78 -4.20 20.12
CA ARG A 210 0.81 -4.60 21.53
C ARG A 210 1.32 -3.50 22.47
N GLY A 211 1.46 -2.28 21.98
CA GLY A 211 1.90 -1.12 22.76
C GLY A 211 3.41 -0.89 22.79
N ARG A 212 4.23 -1.74 22.15
CA ARG A 212 5.67 -1.47 22.00
C ARG A 212 5.90 -0.50 20.85
N LEU A 213 5.70 0.79 21.11
CA LEU A 213 5.82 1.85 20.11
C LEU A 213 7.24 2.42 19.98
N ASP A 214 8.22 1.85 20.67
CA ASP A 214 9.65 2.16 20.60
C ASP A 214 10.36 1.39 19.47
N VAL A 215 9.84 0.22 19.09
CA VAL A 215 10.43 -0.57 18.01
C VAL A 215 10.20 0.09 16.65
N ARG A 216 11.17 -0.05 15.76
CA ARG A 216 11.11 0.49 14.38
C ARG A 216 11.47 -0.58 13.39
N VAL A 217 10.88 -0.50 12.20
CA VAL A 217 11.31 -1.34 11.09
C VAL A 217 12.70 -0.88 10.67
N LYS A 218 13.69 -1.75 10.87
CA LYS A 218 15.08 -1.53 10.45
C LYS A 218 15.33 -2.20 9.10
N GLY A 219 16.11 -1.55 8.25
CA GLY A 219 16.52 -2.07 6.95
C GLY A 219 16.38 -1.03 5.84
N ASN A 220 17.20 -1.18 4.78
CA ASN A 220 17.10 -0.35 3.58
C ASN A 220 16.29 -1.11 2.53
N TYR A 221 14.96 -1.08 2.68
CA TYR A 221 14.04 -1.66 1.70
C TYR A 221 13.86 -0.70 0.53
N LYS A 222 13.80 -1.24 -0.68
CA LYS A 222 13.60 -0.43 -1.89
C LYS A 222 12.11 -0.37 -2.23
N HIS A 223 11.75 0.68 -2.98
CA HIS A 223 10.43 0.85 -3.59
C HIS A 223 9.31 0.81 -2.55
N GLU A 224 8.23 0.08 -2.82
CA GLU A 224 6.99 0.07 -2.03
C GLU A 224 7.21 -0.46 -0.61
N LEU A 225 8.16 -1.39 -0.43
CA LEU A 225 8.50 -1.92 0.90
C LEU A 225 9.24 -0.88 1.75
N GLY A 226 10.03 -0.01 1.11
CA GLY A 226 10.69 1.12 1.76
C GLY A 226 9.68 2.15 2.24
N GLU A 227 8.76 2.54 1.36
CA GLU A 227 7.69 3.48 1.66
C GLU A 227 6.74 2.98 2.75
N LEU A 228 6.39 1.69 2.74
CA LEU A 228 5.60 1.07 3.80
C LEU A 228 6.34 1.12 5.14
N ALA A 229 7.63 0.81 5.15
CA ALA A 229 8.45 0.84 6.36
C ALA A 229 8.60 2.25 6.93
N SER A 230 8.83 3.26 6.07
CA SER A 230 8.94 4.66 6.48
C SER A 230 7.61 5.19 7.02
N THR A 231 6.50 4.91 6.33
CA THR A 231 5.15 5.31 6.75
C THR A 231 4.77 4.69 8.09
N LEU A 232 5.07 3.39 8.30
CA LEU A 232 4.82 2.73 9.57
C LEU A 232 5.66 3.32 10.71
N ASN A 233 6.94 3.62 10.44
CA ASN A 233 7.82 4.24 11.42
C ASN A 233 7.38 5.67 11.78
N PHE A 234 6.90 6.44 10.79
CA PHE A 234 6.34 7.77 10.99
C PHE A 234 5.07 7.73 11.84
N MET A 235 4.13 6.81 11.53
CA MET A 235 2.94 6.60 12.36
C MET A 235 3.30 6.26 13.81
N ALA A 236 4.25 5.36 14.02
CA ALA A 236 4.70 5.00 15.37
C ALA A 236 5.32 6.20 16.11
N HIS A 237 6.05 7.07 15.39
CA HIS A 237 6.58 8.31 15.95
C HIS A 237 5.46 9.26 16.39
N GLU A 238 4.47 9.51 15.52
CA GLU A 238 3.36 10.41 15.85
C GLU A 238 2.51 9.91 17.01
N ILE A 239 2.31 8.59 17.13
CA ILE A 239 1.61 8.02 18.29
C ILE A 239 2.42 8.24 19.58
N VAL A 240 3.74 8.01 19.55
CA VAL A 240 4.59 8.26 20.73
C VAL A 240 4.56 9.73 21.12
N ARG A 241 4.68 10.65 20.14
CA ARG A 241 4.58 12.09 20.37
C ARG A 241 3.23 12.48 20.97
N SER A 242 2.14 11.92 20.45
CA SER A 242 0.79 12.17 20.96
C SER A 242 0.62 11.69 22.40
N ASN A 243 1.13 10.50 22.73
CA ASN A 243 1.13 9.99 24.09
C ASN A 243 1.96 10.86 25.04
N GLN A 244 3.13 11.34 24.60
CA GLN A 244 3.96 12.24 25.41
C GLN A 244 3.21 13.54 25.74
N ILE A 245 2.58 14.18 24.74
CA ILE A 245 1.77 15.39 24.95
C ILE A 245 0.63 15.12 25.94
N LYS A 246 0.00 13.94 25.86
CA LYS A 246 -1.06 13.53 26.80
C LYS A 246 -0.51 13.35 28.22
N ASP A 247 0.63 12.71 28.38
CA ASP A 247 1.23 12.47 29.69
C ASP A 247 1.70 13.80 30.33
N ASP A 248 2.31 14.68 29.53
CA ASP A 248 2.72 16.03 29.96
C ASP A 248 1.50 16.87 30.37
N PHE A 249 0.40 16.80 29.62
CA PHE A 249 -0.88 17.43 29.96
C PHE A 249 -1.42 16.95 31.32
N ILE A 250 -1.51 15.63 31.52
CA ILE A 250 -2.03 15.06 32.77
C ILE A 250 -1.14 15.44 33.96
N SER A 251 0.18 15.42 33.79
CA SER A 251 1.15 15.82 34.81
C SER A 251 0.99 17.29 35.19
N SER A 252 0.98 18.19 34.18
CA SER A 252 0.86 19.63 34.36
C SER A 252 -0.46 20.01 35.05
N ILE A 253 -1.58 19.47 34.58
CA ILE A 253 -2.90 19.73 35.20
C ILE A 253 -2.96 19.25 36.64
N SER A 254 -2.43 18.05 36.91
CA SER A 254 -2.44 17.50 38.27
C SER A 254 -1.71 18.42 39.25
N HIS A 255 -0.64 19.09 38.80
CA HIS A 255 0.09 20.06 39.61
C HIS A 255 -0.70 21.37 39.76
N GLU A 256 -1.18 21.94 38.65
CA GLU A 256 -1.90 23.22 38.64
C GLU A 256 -3.24 23.17 39.39
N LEU A 257 -3.90 22.00 39.45
CA LEU A 257 -5.10 21.79 40.27
C LEU A 257 -4.79 21.59 41.76
N ARG A 258 -3.64 20.96 42.10
CA ARG A 258 -3.32 20.63 43.50
C ARG A 258 -3.04 21.87 44.34
N THR A 259 -2.31 22.83 43.80
CA THR A 259 -1.95 24.08 44.50
C THR A 259 -3.17 24.90 44.98
N PRO A 260 -4.14 25.27 44.11
CA PRO A 260 -5.34 26.02 44.54
C PRO A 260 -6.19 25.19 45.50
N LEU A 261 -6.37 23.90 45.24
CA LEU A 261 -7.15 23.01 46.12
C LEU A 261 -6.55 22.90 47.51
N THR A 262 -5.22 22.87 47.63
CA THR A 262 -4.53 22.83 48.93
C THR A 262 -4.70 24.15 49.68
N SER A 263 -4.66 25.29 48.97
CA SER A 263 -4.91 26.61 49.55
C SER A 263 -6.36 26.75 50.04
N ILE A 264 -7.33 26.36 49.21
CA ILE A 264 -8.76 26.36 49.57
C ILE A 264 -9.00 25.46 50.79
N LYS A 265 -8.44 24.25 50.78
CA LYS A 265 -8.56 23.32 51.91
C LYS A 265 -7.94 23.90 53.18
N GLY A 266 -6.73 24.45 53.10
CA GLY A 266 -6.04 25.03 54.26
C GLY A 266 -6.80 26.19 54.88
N TRP A 267 -7.29 27.14 54.07
CA TRP A 267 -8.12 28.24 54.58
C TRP A 267 -9.49 27.77 55.06
N SER A 268 -10.11 26.80 54.40
CA SER A 268 -11.38 26.22 54.86
C SER A 268 -11.24 25.55 56.22
N GLU A 269 -10.18 24.76 56.44
CA GLU A 269 -9.89 24.11 57.72
C GLU A 269 -9.53 25.13 58.81
N THR A 270 -8.78 26.18 58.43
CA THR A 270 -8.45 27.29 59.34
C THR A 270 -9.71 27.98 59.81
N LEU A 271 -10.58 28.42 58.89
CA LEU A 271 -11.82 29.13 59.22
C LEU A 271 -12.80 28.26 60.04
N ASP A 272 -12.86 26.95 59.79
CA ASP A 272 -13.71 26.01 60.54
C ASP A 272 -13.25 25.83 62.00
N SER A 273 -11.95 25.97 62.28
CA SER A 273 -11.40 25.83 63.64
C SER A 273 -11.82 26.96 64.62
N GLY A 274 -12.33 28.08 64.09
CA GLY A 274 -12.92 29.18 64.86
C GLY A 274 -11.91 30.05 65.64
N GLY A 275 -12.38 31.18 66.19
CA GLY A 275 -11.57 32.08 67.01
C GLY A 275 -10.84 33.21 66.28
N TYR A 276 -11.13 33.43 64.99
CA TYR A 276 -10.54 34.48 64.16
C TYR A 276 -11.34 35.78 64.20
N ASP A 277 -10.65 36.90 63.99
CA ASP A 277 -11.34 38.18 63.86
C ASP A 277 -12.08 38.30 62.50
N PRO A 278 -13.01 39.27 62.36
CA PRO A 278 -13.74 39.45 61.10
C PRO A 278 -12.85 39.74 59.89
N GLU A 279 -11.65 40.29 60.10
CA GLU A 279 -10.72 40.65 59.04
C GLU A 279 -9.93 39.44 58.54
N GLU A 280 -9.43 38.59 59.43
CA GLU A 280 -8.83 37.29 59.10
C GLU A 280 -9.82 36.39 58.37
N THR A 281 -11.09 36.39 58.79
CA THR A 281 -12.17 35.67 58.12
C THR A 281 -12.38 36.18 56.68
N ARG A 282 -12.37 37.52 56.51
CA ARG A 282 -12.51 38.17 55.21
C ARG A 282 -11.34 37.84 54.28
N ILE A 283 -10.11 37.80 54.81
CA ILE A 283 -8.91 37.40 54.06
C ILE A 283 -9.03 35.95 53.60
N GLY A 284 -9.34 35.02 54.51
CA GLY A 284 -9.47 33.60 54.17
C GLY A 284 -10.55 33.34 53.11
N MET A 285 -11.73 33.97 53.25
CA MET A 285 -12.80 33.89 52.25
C MET A 285 -12.37 34.49 50.91
N GLY A 286 -11.61 35.59 50.92
CA GLY A 286 -11.05 36.20 49.73
C GLY A 286 -10.07 35.28 49.00
N ILE A 287 -9.20 34.56 49.72
CA ILE A 287 -8.29 33.58 49.12
C ILE A 287 -9.07 32.41 48.52
N ILE A 288 -10.07 31.87 49.23
CA ILE A 288 -10.92 30.79 48.71
C ILE A 288 -11.62 31.21 47.41
N SER A 289 -12.23 32.40 47.39
CA SER A 289 -12.89 32.93 46.19
C SER A 289 -11.93 33.07 45.02
N LYS A 290 -10.76 33.67 45.26
CA LYS A 290 -9.73 33.89 44.23
C LYS A 290 -9.19 32.58 43.65
N GLU A 291 -8.92 31.58 44.49
CA GLU A 291 -8.45 30.27 44.01
C GLU A 291 -9.56 29.49 43.30
N THR A 292 -10.83 29.70 43.65
CA THR A 292 -11.98 29.10 42.95
C THR A 292 -12.15 29.70 41.55
N GLU A 293 -12.05 31.03 41.41
CA GLU A 293 -12.04 31.70 40.10
C GLU A 293 -10.88 31.20 39.23
N ARG A 294 -9.69 31.03 39.82
CA ARG A 294 -8.54 30.46 39.11
C ARG A 294 -8.79 29.04 38.61
N LEU A 295 -9.43 28.19 39.42
CA LEU A 295 -9.80 26.83 39.01
C LEU A 295 -10.81 26.84 37.85
N ILE A 296 -11.77 27.76 37.83
CA ILE A 296 -12.75 27.88 36.74
C ILE A 296 -12.03 28.22 35.42
N GLY A 297 -11.17 29.24 35.41
CA GLY A 297 -10.41 29.60 34.21
C GLY A 297 -9.52 28.44 33.72
N LEU A 298 -8.89 27.71 34.65
CA LEU A 298 -8.09 26.54 34.34
C LEU A 298 -8.91 25.42 33.66
N VAL A 299 -10.15 25.17 34.09
CA VAL A 299 -11.04 24.19 33.45
C VAL A 299 -11.44 24.63 32.04
N GLU A 300 -11.70 25.92 31.83
CA GLU A 300 -12.02 26.47 30.51
C GLU A 300 -10.83 26.32 29.54
N GLU A 301 -9.61 26.64 29.98
CA GLU A 301 -8.38 26.43 29.20
C GLU A 301 -8.21 24.95 28.82
N MET A 302 -8.52 24.02 29.73
CA MET A 302 -8.45 22.58 29.43
C MET A 302 -9.48 22.14 28.38
N LEU A 303 -10.71 22.67 28.44
CA LEU A 303 -11.76 22.36 27.48
C LEU A 303 -11.40 22.89 26.09
N ASP A 304 -10.85 24.10 26.02
CA ASP A 304 -10.36 24.67 24.77
C ASP A 304 -9.19 23.84 24.21
N PHE A 305 -8.23 23.46 25.04
CA PHE A 305 -7.13 22.57 24.65
C PHE A 305 -7.63 21.21 24.11
N SER A 306 -8.59 20.59 24.77
CA SER A 306 -9.18 19.32 24.30
C SER A 306 -9.86 19.47 22.94
N LYS A 307 -10.59 20.57 22.71
CA LYS A 307 -11.24 20.84 21.41
C LYS A 307 -10.21 21.10 20.32
N LEU A 308 -9.12 21.79 20.64
CA LEU A 308 -7.99 22.01 19.74
C LEU A 308 -7.32 20.69 19.34
N GLN A 309 -7.01 19.81 20.30
CA GLN A 309 -6.36 18.53 20.01
C GLN A 309 -7.19 17.62 19.09
N GLN A 310 -8.52 17.72 19.16
CA GLN A 310 -9.43 16.94 18.32
C GLN A 310 -9.77 17.61 16.98
N ASN A 311 -9.20 18.79 16.70
CA ASN A 311 -9.53 19.63 15.55
C ASN A 311 -11.05 19.94 15.46
N GLN A 312 -11.69 20.09 16.62
CA GLN A 312 -13.14 20.30 16.76
C GLN A 312 -13.50 21.73 17.17
N MET A 313 -12.52 22.63 17.26
CA MET A 313 -12.79 24.03 17.58
C MET A 313 -13.52 24.70 16.41
N LYS A 314 -14.80 25.00 16.61
CA LYS A 314 -15.64 25.73 15.64
C LYS A 314 -15.74 27.18 16.06
N LEU A 315 -15.41 28.09 15.15
CA LEU A 315 -15.56 29.52 15.33
C LEU A 315 -16.95 29.98 14.90
N VAL A 316 -17.54 30.90 15.64
CA VAL A 316 -18.75 31.63 15.24
C VAL A 316 -18.30 32.97 14.66
N LYS A 317 -18.00 32.99 13.36
CA LYS A 317 -17.44 34.18 12.69
C LYS A 317 -18.53 35.20 12.34
N GLY A 318 -18.24 36.48 12.58
CA GLY A 318 -19.01 37.65 12.16
C GLY A 318 -18.09 38.83 11.87
N THR A 319 -18.64 40.00 11.53
CA THR A 319 -17.84 41.22 11.41
C THR A 319 -17.52 41.75 12.79
N VAL A 320 -16.23 41.91 13.08
CA VAL A 320 -15.73 42.27 14.41
C VAL A 320 -14.72 43.40 14.29
N ASN A 321 -14.90 44.45 15.10
CA ASN A 321 -13.96 45.56 15.17
C ASN A 321 -12.87 45.28 16.21
N ILE A 322 -11.63 45.13 15.76
CA ILE A 322 -10.49 44.80 16.64
C ILE A 322 -10.22 45.90 17.66
N ARG A 323 -10.45 47.18 17.31
CA ARG A 323 -10.27 48.28 18.25
C ARG A 323 -11.21 48.16 19.45
N GLU A 324 -12.47 47.82 19.20
CA GLU A 324 -13.47 47.64 20.28
C GLU A 324 -13.06 46.50 21.21
N ILE A 325 -12.59 45.38 20.66
CA ILE A 325 -12.09 44.25 21.46
C ILE A 325 -10.88 44.65 22.30
N VAL A 326 -9.91 45.37 21.73
CA VAL A 326 -8.71 45.79 22.46
C VAL A 326 -9.06 46.81 23.55
N GLN A 327 -9.99 47.73 23.29
CA GLN A 327 -10.52 48.67 24.28
C GLN A 327 -11.24 47.94 25.42
N GLU A 328 -12.11 46.99 25.09
CA GLU A 328 -12.80 46.18 26.09
C GLU A 328 -11.82 45.35 26.91
N THR A 329 -10.80 44.78 26.27
CA THR A 329 -9.71 44.05 26.94
C THR A 329 -9.00 44.95 27.95
N MET A 330 -8.64 46.17 27.56
CA MET A 330 -7.97 47.14 28.44
C MET A 330 -8.83 47.49 29.67
N LEU A 331 -10.15 47.63 29.50
CA LEU A 331 -11.08 47.86 30.63
C LEU A 331 -11.13 46.65 31.57
N ASN A 332 -11.18 45.43 31.03
CA ASN A 332 -11.23 44.21 31.83
C ASN A 332 -9.98 44.00 32.70
N VAL A 333 -8.80 44.38 32.19
CA VAL A 333 -7.53 44.21 32.92
C VAL A 333 -7.14 45.44 33.76
N TRP A 334 -7.88 46.55 33.69
CA TRP A 334 -7.50 47.83 34.29
C TRP A 334 -7.21 47.70 35.79
N ALA A 335 -8.13 47.11 36.56
CA ALA A 335 -7.99 46.96 38.01
C ALA A 335 -6.75 46.12 38.39
N LYS A 336 -6.44 45.10 37.58
CA LYS A 336 -5.28 44.23 37.78
C LYS A 336 -3.97 44.95 37.46
N ALA A 337 -3.95 45.76 36.40
CA ALA A 337 -2.81 46.59 36.05
C ALA A 337 -2.56 47.67 37.12
N GLU A 338 -3.61 48.34 37.61
CA GLU A 338 -3.53 49.34 38.67
C GLU A 338 -3.01 48.75 39.98
N GLN A 339 -3.50 47.56 40.36
CA GLN A 339 -3.01 46.84 41.55
C GLN A 339 -1.50 46.53 41.47
N LYS A 340 -0.97 46.30 40.26
CA LYS A 340 0.46 46.06 40.02
C LYS A 340 1.24 47.33 39.65
N GLN A 341 0.60 48.49 39.70
CA GLN A 341 1.16 49.78 39.30
C GLN A 341 1.70 49.80 37.86
N VAL A 342 1.03 49.12 36.93
CA VAL A 342 1.39 49.10 35.50
C VAL A 342 0.49 50.06 34.74
N HIS A 343 1.07 50.92 33.90
CA HIS A 343 0.35 51.88 33.09
C HIS A 343 -0.03 51.29 31.73
N LEU A 344 -1.32 51.37 31.36
CA LEU A 344 -1.82 50.92 30.06
C LEU A 344 -2.04 52.12 29.13
N LYS A 345 -1.60 52.02 27.87
CA LYS A 345 -1.85 53.04 26.84
C LYS A 345 -2.32 52.39 25.55
N LEU A 346 -3.42 52.90 24.99
CA LEU A 346 -3.91 52.50 23.68
C LEU A 346 -3.55 53.56 22.62
N GLU A 347 -2.92 53.13 21.54
CA GLU A 347 -2.53 53.95 20.40
C GLU A 347 -3.24 53.45 19.13
N THR A 348 -4.26 54.18 18.68
CA THR A 348 -5.06 53.82 17.51
C THR A 348 -5.67 55.06 16.88
N ASP A 349 -5.99 55.01 15.58
CA ASP A 349 -6.72 56.08 14.93
C ASP A 349 -8.20 56.00 15.34
N GLU A 350 -8.69 57.04 16.00
CA GLU A 350 -10.06 57.05 16.50
C GLU A 350 -11.13 57.10 15.39
N THR A 351 -10.74 57.45 14.16
CA THR A 351 -11.66 57.65 13.05
C THR A 351 -11.81 56.43 12.14
N ARG A 352 -10.94 55.42 12.29
CA ARG A 352 -10.92 54.25 11.41
C ARG A 352 -11.54 53.02 12.07
N ALA A 353 -12.30 52.25 11.27
CA ALA A 353 -12.85 50.96 11.69
C ALA A 353 -11.88 49.83 11.30
N TYR A 354 -11.50 49.00 12.27
CA TYR A 354 -10.56 47.90 12.06
C TYR A 354 -11.31 46.57 12.02
N ASN A 355 -12.10 46.37 10.96
CA ASN A 355 -13.02 45.25 10.83
C ASN A 355 -12.32 43.99 10.31
N VAL A 356 -12.53 42.87 10.98
CA VAL A 356 -12.10 41.53 10.57
C VAL A 356 -13.30 40.58 10.51
N HIS A 357 -13.19 39.49 9.75
CA HIS A 357 -14.19 38.43 9.76
C HIS A 357 -13.77 37.34 10.77
N GLY A 358 -14.36 37.36 11.96
CA GLY A 358 -13.91 36.52 13.06
C GLY A 358 -14.91 36.32 14.20
N ASP A 359 -14.55 35.45 15.13
CA ASP A 359 -15.29 35.18 16.37
C ASP A 359 -14.82 36.16 17.44
N GLY A 360 -15.69 37.12 17.78
CA GLY A 360 -15.35 38.20 18.70
C GLY A 360 -14.98 37.71 20.11
N ASN A 361 -15.63 36.66 20.60
CA ASN A 361 -15.32 36.11 21.93
C ASN A 361 -13.93 35.46 21.95
N ARG A 362 -13.58 34.74 20.88
CA ARG A 362 -12.26 34.09 20.75
C ARG A 362 -11.14 35.09 20.49
N LEU A 363 -11.39 36.14 19.71
CA LEU A 363 -10.43 37.23 19.53
C LEU A 363 -10.24 38.02 20.83
N LYS A 364 -11.30 38.25 21.61
CA LYS A 364 -11.18 38.83 22.96
C LYS A 364 -10.32 37.95 23.88
N GLN A 365 -10.51 36.64 23.85
CA GLN A 365 -9.67 35.68 24.57
C GLN A 365 -8.19 35.77 24.17
N VAL A 366 -7.88 35.92 22.88
CA VAL A 366 -6.52 36.15 22.37
C VAL A 366 -5.89 37.37 23.02
N PHE A 367 -6.56 38.53 22.99
CA PHE A 367 -6.01 39.76 23.54
C PHE A 367 -5.95 39.75 25.07
N LEU A 368 -6.95 39.19 25.75
CA LEU A 368 -6.90 38.99 27.21
C LEU A 368 -5.67 38.17 27.61
N ASN A 369 -5.42 37.04 26.94
CA ASN A 369 -4.25 36.19 27.22
C ASN A 369 -2.92 36.92 27.03
N VAL A 370 -2.79 37.71 25.95
CA VAL A 370 -1.56 38.44 25.64
C VAL A 370 -1.35 39.58 26.64
N VAL A 371 -2.38 40.36 26.93
CA VAL A 371 -2.30 41.51 27.85
C VAL A 371 -2.12 41.05 29.30
N ASP A 372 -2.76 39.96 29.71
CA ASP A 372 -2.55 39.39 31.04
C ASP A 372 -1.11 38.91 31.23
N ASN A 373 -0.50 38.31 30.21
CA ASN A 373 0.90 37.94 30.25
C ASN A 373 1.79 39.19 30.33
N ALA A 374 1.52 40.23 29.54
CA ALA A 374 2.24 41.49 29.59
C ALA A 374 2.20 42.11 31.01
N ILE A 375 1.02 42.17 31.65
CA ILE A 375 0.87 42.68 33.02
C ILE A 375 1.63 41.79 34.01
N LYS A 376 1.48 40.48 33.89
CA LYS A 376 2.08 39.50 34.80
C LYS A 376 3.61 39.56 34.81
N PHE A 377 4.26 39.80 33.68
CA PHE A 377 5.72 39.83 33.55
C PHE A 377 6.33 41.23 33.50
N SER A 378 5.49 42.27 33.58
CA SER A 378 5.90 43.67 33.75
C SER A 378 6.46 43.97 35.14
N HIS A 379 7.35 44.98 35.23
CA HIS A 379 7.81 45.55 36.49
C HIS A 379 6.77 46.54 37.06
N GLU A 380 6.89 46.92 38.33
CA GLU A 380 6.10 48.02 38.89
C GLU A 380 6.48 49.35 38.21
N ASN A 381 5.48 50.21 37.98
CA ASN A 381 5.61 51.49 37.27
C ASN A 381 6.07 51.38 35.81
N SER A 382 5.90 50.22 35.18
CA SER A 382 6.20 50.02 33.76
C SER A 382 5.00 50.38 32.87
N TRP A 383 5.23 50.39 31.56
CA TRP A 383 4.21 50.68 30.55
C TRP A 383 3.92 49.46 29.69
N ILE A 384 2.64 49.29 29.36
CA ILE A 384 2.16 48.39 28.32
C ILE A 384 1.44 49.23 27.26
N PHE A 385 1.92 49.13 26.03
CA PHE A 385 1.38 49.82 24.87
C PHE A 385 0.56 48.84 24.02
N LEU A 386 -0.71 49.14 23.81
CA LEU A 386 -1.56 48.44 22.87
C LEU A 386 -1.71 49.33 21.64
N SER A 387 -1.49 48.79 20.45
CA SER A 387 -1.67 49.53 19.20
C SER A 387 -2.48 48.73 18.20
N VAL A 388 -3.31 49.42 17.40
CA VAL A 388 -4.07 48.82 16.31
C VAL A 388 -3.90 49.70 15.07
N LYS A 389 -3.39 49.11 13.99
CA LYS A 389 -3.19 49.77 12.69
C LYS A 389 -3.63 48.86 11.55
N GLU A 390 -3.84 49.44 10.38
CA GLU A 390 -4.10 48.69 9.15
C GLU A 390 -2.95 48.95 8.17
N GLU A 391 -2.41 47.89 7.58
CA GLU A 391 -1.30 47.96 6.64
C GLU A 391 -1.47 46.87 5.58
N ASN A 392 -1.44 47.24 4.29
CA ASN A 392 -1.53 46.30 3.17
C ASN A 392 -2.76 45.35 3.22
N GLY A 393 -3.92 45.84 3.67
CA GLY A 393 -5.16 45.03 3.78
C GLY A 393 -5.14 44.04 4.95
N GLN A 394 -4.26 44.23 5.93
CA GLN A 394 -4.17 43.46 7.15
C GLN A 394 -4.35 44.38 8.36
N ILE A 395 -5.11 43.94 9.35
CA ILE A 395 -5.22 44.58 10.66
C ILE A 395 -4.10 44.04 11.55
N ILE A 396 -3.26 44.92 12.05
CA ILE A 396 -2.12 44.60 12.92
C ILE A 396 -2.41 45.18 14.30
N ALA A 397 -2.56 44.31 15.29
CA ALA A 397 -2.71 44.66 16.69
C ALA A 397 -1.47 44.20 17.48
N ALA A 398 -0.76 45.13 18.12
CA ALA A 398 0.45 44.83 18.89
C ALA A 398 0.29 45.19 20.36
N VAL A 399 0.78 44.32 21.24
CA VAL A 399 0.89 44.52 22.68
C VAL A 399 2.37 44.49 23.05
N GLN A 400 2.90 45.63 23.50
CA GLN A 400 4.28 45.79 23.90
C GLN A 400 4.38 46.06 25.39
N ASP A 401 5.11 45.24 26.12
CA ASP A 401 5.47 45.45 27.51
C ASP A 401 6.93 45.91 27.68
N THR A 402 7.22 46.51 28.84
CA THR A 402 8.55 46.92 29.28
C THR A 402 9.00 46.11 30.50
N GLY A 403 8.65 44.82 30.51
CA GLY A 403 8.92 43.88 31.59
C GLY A 403 10.25 43.16 31.48
N ILE A 404 10.31 41.98 32.10
CA ILE A 404 11.54 41.17 32.21
C ILE A 404 12.08 40.66 30.87
N GLY A 405 11.26 40.63 29.83
CA GLY A 405 11.58 40.03 28.53
C GLY A 405 11.85 38.52 28.58
N ILE A 406 12.14 37.95 27.41
CA ILE A 406 12.35 36.52 27.18
C ILE A 406 13.70 36.36 26.49
N SER A 407 14.56 35.47 27.00
CA SER A 407 15.83 35.12 26.35
C SER A 407 15.59 34.40 25.01
N GLU A 408 16.49 34.58 24.05
CA GLU A 408 16.40 33.97 22.71
C GLU A 408 16.13 32.45 22.74
N GLU A 409 16.77 31.69 23.65
CA GLU A 409 16.54 30.24 23.78
C GLU A 409 15.09 29.91 24.18
N HIS A 410 14.52 30.70 25.07
CA HIS A 410 13.16 30.51 25.56
C HIS A 410 12.12 31.05 24.57
N LEU A 411 12.44 32.10 23.80
CA LEU A 411 11.53 32.69 22.82
C LEU A 411 11.08 31.67 21.76
N ILE A 412 11.95 30.72 21.41
CA ILE A 412 11.65 29.62 20.49
C ILE A 412 10.63 28.65 21.12
N LYS A 413 10.72 28.41 22.43
CA LYS A 413 9.97 27.39 23.17
C LYS A 413 8.68 27.91 23.82
N VAL A 414 8.52 29.23 24.03
CA VAL A 414 7.32 29.77 24.72
C VAL A 414 6.00 29.50 23.99
N ARG A 415 6.07 29.15 22.71
CA ARG A 415 4.93 28.75 21.88
C ARG A 415 4.60 27.25 22.03
N ASP A 416 5.52 26.47 22.60
CA ASP A 416 5.31 25.05 22.87
C ASP A 416 4.27 24.87 23.98
N ARG A 417 3.42 23.86 23.81
CA ARG A 417 2.38 23.50 24.78
C ARG A 417 3.03 23.12 26.11
N PHE A 418 2.47 23.59 27.22
CA PHE A 418 2.94 23.34 28.59
C PHE A 418 4.31 23.94 28.93
N PHE A 419 4.94 24.69 28.03
CA PHE A 419 6.22 25.31 28.32
C PHE A 419 6.04 26.51 29.26
N GLN A 420 6.89 26.59 30.28
CA GLN A 420 6.92 27.71 31.23
C GLN A 420 8.36 28.06 31.56
N VAL A 421 8.70 29.35 31.47
CA VAL A 421 10.03 29.86 31.85
C VAL A 421 10.23 29.75 33.36
N ASN A 422 9.18 29.92 34.17
CA ASN A 422 9.27 29.81 35.62
C ASN A 422 7.95 29.34 36.24
N HIS A 423 7.95 28.16 36.87
CA HIS A 423 6.75 27.51 37.43
C HIS A 423 6.19 28.24 38.67
N GLN A 424 6.98 29.11 39.29
CA GLN A 424 6.57 29.85 40.49
C GLN A 424 5.57 30.98 40.21
N ASN A 425 5.53 31.49 38.97
CA ASN A 425 4.62 32.57 38.60
C ASN A 425 3.23 32.05 38.14
N GLY A 426 2.99 30.73 38.23
CA GLY A 426 1.71 30.07 37.91
C GLY A 426 1.33 30.08 36.43
N GLY A 427 0.27 29.35 36.07
CA GLY A 427 -0.26 29.27 34.70
C GLY A 427 -0.07 27.88 34.09
N THR A 428 -0.77 27.58 33.00
CA THR A 428 -0.76 26.24 32.38
C THR A 428 0.33 26.05 31.32
N GLY A 429 0.87 27.14 30.79
CA GLY A 429 1.67 27.11 29.56
C GLY A 429 0.84 26.78 28.30
N LEU A 430 -0.49 26.84 28.39
CA LEU A 430 -1.39 26.61 27.24
C LEU A 430 -1.84 27.92 26.58
N GLY A 431 -1.92 29.01 27.35
CA GLY A 431 -2.50 30.27 26.89
C GLY A 431 -1.95 30.78 25.56
N LEU A 432 -0.62 30.81 25.39
CA LEU A 432 -0.02 31.30 24.14
C LEU A 432 -0.21 30.34 22.97
N ALA A 433 -0.17 29.03 23.21
CA ALA A 433 -0.42 28.02 22.18
C ALA A 433 -1.89 28.06 21.70
N ILE A 434 -2.84 28.24 22.63
CA ILE A 434 -4.26 28.44 22.31
C ILE A 434 -4.43 29.74 21.52
N THR A 435 -3.81 30.84 21.98
CA THR A 435 -3.84 32.13 21.29
C THR A 435 -3.33 32.01 19.85
N GLN A 436 -2.22 31.31 19.64
CA GLN A 436 -1.68 31.09 18.30
C GLN A 436 -2.67 30.35 17.41
N GLU A 437 -3.24 29.25 17.86
CA GLU A 437 -4.18 28.50 17.03
C GLU A 437 -5.47 29.30 16.76
N LEU A 438 -5.97 30.04 17.76
CA LEU A 438 -7.12 30.92 17.55
C LEU A 438 -6.83 31.92 16.45
N VAL A 439 -5.65 32.57 16.44
CA VAL A 439 -5.26 33.49 15.38
C VAL A 439 -5.14 32.79 14.02
N GLU A 440 -4.58 31.57 13.97
CA GLU A 440 -4.46 30.77 12.74
C GLU A 440 -5.83 30.34 12.19
N LEU A 441 -6.80 29.96 13.04
CA LEU A 441 -8.19 29.66 12.63
C LEU A 441 -8.94 30.91 12.09
N HIS A 442 -8.43 32.11 12.40
CA HIS A 442 -8.85 33.37 11.84
C HIS A 442 -8.02 33.80 10.60
N GLU A 443 -7.21 32.89 10.05
CA GLU A 443 -6.35 33.13 8.89
C GLU A 443 -5.29 34.23 9.14
N GLY A 444 -4.98 34.47 10.41
CA GLY A 444 -3.99 35.43 10.85
C GLY A 444 -2.63 34.82 11.18
N THR A 445 -1.72 35.68 11.62
CA THR A 445 -0.41 35.29 12.14
C THR A 445 -0.12 35.99 13.47
N ILE A 446 0.56 35.30 14.37
CA ILE A 446 1.07 35.89 15.62
C ILE A 446 2.60 35.81 15.65
N THR A 447 3.23 36.95 15.87
CA THR A 447 4.69 37.09 15.99
C THR A 447 5.06 37.64 17.36
N MET A 448 6.26 37.31 17.83
CA MET A 448 6.76 37.75 19.12
C MET A 448 8.21 38.17 18.98
N GLN A 449 8.54 39.33 19.55
CA GLN A 449 9.88 39.88 19.61
C GLN A 449 10.16 40.24 21.06
N SER A 450 11.28 39.79 21.61
CA SER A 450 11.61 40.06 23.00
C SER A 450 13.12 40.08 23.18
N GLU A 451 13.57 40.94 24.09
CA GLU A 451 14.95 40.98 24.56
C GLU A 451 14.92 40.95 26.09
N LEU A 452 15.80 40.12 26.68
CA LEU A 452 15.86 39.96 28.12
C LEU A 452 16.21 41.29 28.80
N GLY A 453 15.33 41.76 29.67
CA GLY A 453 15.43 43.05 30.38
C GLY A 453 14.85 44.26 29.65
N SER A 454 14.43 44.11 28.38
CA SER A 454 13.84 45.20 27.58
C SER A 454 12.32 45.08 27.42
N GLY A 455 11.76 43.86 27.58
CA GLY A 455 10.33 43.56 27.47
C GLY A 455 9.98 42.69 26.27
N THR A 456 8.69 42.56 25.98
CA THR A 456 8.16 41.70 24.90
C THR A 456 7.13 42.45 24.07
N THR A 457 7.21 42.30 22.76
CA THR A 457 6.18 42.74 21.81
C THR A 457 5.53 41.52 21.18
N VAL A 458 4.21 41.42 21.31
CA VAL A 458 3.38 40.39 20.67
C VAL A 458 2.51 41.07 19.63
N THR A 459 2.61 40.63 18.39
CA THR A 459 1.90 41.22 17.25
C THR A 459 0.98 40.18 16.63
N VAL A 460 -0.32 40.49 16.62
CA VAL A 460 -1.38 39.71 15.97
C VAL A 460 -1.78 40.41 14.68
N THR A 461 -1.68 39.69 13.57
CA THR A 461 -2.02 40.17 12.23
C THR A 461 -3.21 39.37 11.70
N LEU A 462 -4.27 40.04 11.26
CA LEU A 462 -5.51 39.43 10.78
C LEU A 462 -5.91 40.05 9.42
N PRO A 463 -6.54 39.28 8.51
CA PRO A 463 -7.03 39.83 7.25
C PRO A 463 -8.16 40.85 7.50
N ALA A 464 -8.04 42.04 6.91
CA ALA A 464 -9.09 43.05 6.98
C ALA A 464 -10.28 42.66 6.11
N VAL A 465 -11.49 43.01 6.54
CA VAL A 465 -12.68 42.95 5.66
C VAL A 465 -12.61 44.13 4.72
N ALA A 466 -12.61 43.87 3.41
CA ALA A 466 -12.68 44.93 2.41
C ALA A 466 -13.97 45.74 2.62
N GLU A 467 -13.85 47.07 2.75
CA GLU A 467 -15.00 47.96 2.68
C GLU A 467 -15.60 47.87 1.27
N GLU A 468 -16.72 47.17 1.11
CA GLU A 468 -17.60 47.44 -0.02
C GLU A 468 -18.13 48.86 0.15
N MET A 469 -17.55 49.80 -0.60
CA MET A 469 -18.13 51.15 -0.74
C MET A 469 -19.53 50.99 -1.33
N GLY A 470 -20.55 51.15 -0.49
CA GLY A 470 -21.93 51.26 -0.92
C GLY A 470 -22.07 52.43 -1.90
N THR A 471 -22.35 52.11 -3.16
CA THR A 471 -22.90 53.07 -4.12
C THR A 471 -24.26 53.51 -3.61
N GLU A 472 -24.33 54.71 -3.03
CA GLU A 472 -25.60 55.43 -2.89
C GLU A 472 -26.12 55.73 -4.30
N GLU A 473 -27.06 54.92 -4.78
CA GLU A 473 -27.89 55.27 -5.93
C GLU A 473 -28.78 56.46 -5.55
N SER A 474 -28.45 57.61 -6.12
CA SER A 474 -29.31 58.78 -6.18
C SER A 474 -30.62 58.42 -6.89
N VAL A 475 -31.71 58.26 -6.14
CA VAL A 475 -33.05 58.15 -6.70
C VAL A 475 -33.49 59.54 -7.18
N THR A 476 -33.31 59.80 -8.49
CA THR A 476 -34.03 60.85 -9.21
C THR A 476 -35.53 60.54 -9.20
N GLN A 477 -36.31 61.42 -8.56
CA GLN A 477 -37.76 61.49 -8.73
C GLN A 477 -38.09 61.93 -10.16
N SER A 478 -38.82 61.11 -10.90
CA SER A 478 -39.71 61.56 -11.97
C SER A 478 -40.89 60.60 -12.10
N GLY A 479 -42.06 61.10 -11.69
CA GLY A 479 -43.27 61.13 -12.51
C GLY A 479 -43.90 59.82 -12.99
N ASP A 480 -45.13 59.65 -12.52
CA ASP A 480 -46.30 59.19 -13.29
C ASP A 480 -46.69 57.70 -13.24
N ALA A 481 -47.81 57.50 -12.53
CA ALA A 481 -49.02 56.78 -12.92
C ALA A 481 -48.91 55.32 -13.42
N GLU A 482 -49.54 54.39 -12.70
CA GLU A 482 -50.90 53.95 -13.06
C GLU A 482 -51.45 52.95 -12.02
N VAL A 483 -52.75 52.72 -12.14
CA VAL A 483 -53.68 52.15 -11.17
C VAL A 483 -53.87 50.64 -11.42
N ALA A 484 -54.40 49.96 -10.39
CA ALA A 484 -55.24 48.76 -10.47
C ALA A 484 -54.59 47.36 -10.60
N ASP A 485 -54.75 46.61 -9.50
CA ASP A 485 -55.77 45.55 -9.35
C ASP A 485 -55.35 44.06 -9.39
N GLU A 486 -56.09 43.34 -8.54
CA GLU A 486 -56.41 41.90 -8.48
C GLU A 486 -55.34 40.81 -8.22
N ARG A 487 -55.61 40.07 -7.12
CA ARG A 487 -55.84 38.60 -7.01
C ARG A 487 -54.92 37.70 -7.87
N THR A 488 -54.32 36.62 -7.37
CA THR A 488 -55.01 35.41 -6.87
C THR A 488 -53.97 34.38 -6.38
N ALA A 489 -54.36 33.66 -5.32
CA ALA A 489 -54.11 32.28 -4.89
C ALA A 489 -53.11 31.30 -5.55
N SER A 490 -52.91 30.23 -4.76
CA SER A 490 -52.54 28.83 -5.06
C SER A 490 -51.06 28.47 -4.88
N ASP A 491 -50.73 27.74 -3.81
CA ASP A 491 -50.81 26.27 -3.68
C ASP A 491 -49.97 25.56 -4.75
N VAL A 492 -48.85 24.94 -4.35
CA VAL A 492 -48.50 23.57 -4.75
C VAL A 492 -47.57 22.96 -3.68
N LYS A 493 -47.97 21.76 -3.27
CA LYS A 493 -47.38 20.79 -2.35
C LYS A 493 -46.46 19.83 -3.14
N LEU A 494 -45.80 18.90 -2.46
CA LEU A 494 -45.06 17.72 -2.97
C LEU A 494 -43.58 18.01 -3.36
N ASP A 495 -42.59 17.16 -3.08
CA ASP A 495 -42.59 15.81 -2.50
C ASP A 495 -41.21 15.40 -1.99
N LEU A 496 -41.23 14.42 -1.08
CA LEU A 496 -40.12 13.55 -0.70
C LEU A 496 -39.85 12.50 -1.80
N GLU A 497 -38.57 12.20 -2.08
CA GLU A 497 -38.03 10.83 -2.25
C GLU A 497 -36.49 10.90 -2.38
N LYS A 498 -35.75 10.35 -1.41
CA LYS A 498 -34.98 9.09 -1.50
C LYS A 498 -33.99 8.99 -2.67
N SER A 499 -32.70 9.08 -2.33
CA SER A 499 -31.71 8.00 -2.56
C SER A 499 -30.67 8.00 -1.46
#